data_AF-A0A1F9UD63-F1
#
_entry.id   AF-A0A1F9UD63-F1
#
_cell.length_a   1.000
_cell.length_b   1.000
_cell.length_c   1.000
_cell.angle_alpha   90.00
_cell.angle_beta   90.00
_cell.angle_gamma   90.00
#
_symmetry.space_group_name_H-M   'P 1'
#
loop_
_entity.id
_entity.type
_entity.pdbx_description
1 polymer ?
#
loop_
_entity_poly.entity_id
_entity_poly.type
_entity_poly.pdbx_seq_one_letter_code
_entity_poly.pdbx_strand_id
1 'polypeptide(L)'
;MHEKSVPFKRMVFVCTNVREGESACGNAERGEACGFNLVEKLREEVKTRGLKGKIRVAKSGCMDLCKRGPNLMVFDESGAYKLFSGVTPEDLPALAQRFTEPLSPST
;
A
#
# COMPACT_ATOMS: atom_id res chain seq x y z
N MET A 1 26.19 -6.38 10.28
CA MET A 1 24.87 -6.60 9.68
C MET A 1 24.10 -7.52 10.62
N HIS A 2 22.90 -7.13 11.04
CA HIS A 2 22.04 -7.98 11.87
C HIS A 2 20.75 -8.27 11.11
N GLU A 3 20.39 -9.54 11.02
CA GLU A 3 19.23 -10.01 10.29
C GLU A 3 18.17 -10.51 11.28
N LYS A 4 16.93 -10.05 11.10
CA LYS A 4 15.76 -10.46 11.90
C LYS A 4 14.52 -10.48 11.02
N SER A 5 13.55 -11.30 11.38
CA SER A 5 12.24 -11.31 10.73
C SER A 5 11.51 -9.99 10.96
N VAL A 6 10.71 -9.58 9.97
CA VAL A 6 9.81 -8.43 10.11
C VAL A 6 8.76 -8.72 11.19
N PRO A 7 8.41 -7.76 12.07
CA PRO A 7 7.50 -8.00 13.19
C PRO A 7 6.02 -7.88 12.80
N PHE A 8 5.70 -7.64 11.53
CA PHE A 8 4.35 -7.41 11.04
C PHE A 8 3.89 -8.61 10.21
N LYS A 9 2.64 -9.01 10.39
CA LYS A 9 2.00 -10.00 9.52
C LYS A 9 1.88 -9.49 8.09
N ARG A 10 1.65 -8.19 7.93
CA ARG A 10 1.59 -7.57 6.60
C ARG A 10 2.38 -6.26 6.57
N MET A 11 3.13 -6.08 5.49
CA MET A 11 3.73 -4.80 5.14
C MET A 11 3.12 -4.28 3.85
N VAL A 12 2.39 -3.18 3.94
CA VAL A 12 1.78 -2.49 2.80
C VAL A 12 2.60 -1.26 2.47
N PHE A 13 3.08 -1.18 1.23
CA PHE A 13 3.81 -0.05 0.68
C PHE A 13 2.93 0.67 -0.32
N VAL A 14 2.63 1.94 -0.08
CA VAL A 14 1.86 2.78 -1.00
C VAL A 14 2.80 3.72 -1.71
N CYS A 15 2.75 3.75 -3.04
CA CYS A 15 3.59 4.63 -3.85
C CYS A 15 3.17 6.08 -3.65
N THR A 16 4.10 6.90 -3.17
CA THR A 16 3.91 8.35 -3.00
C THR A 16 4.87 9.15 -3.87
N ASN A 17 5.37 8.55 -4.95
CA ASN A 17 6.34 9.21 -5.82
C ASN A 17 5.70 10.39 -6.55
N VAL A 18 6.40 11.53 -6.60
CA VAL A 18 6.03 12.73 -7.35
C VAL A 18 6.98 12.88 -8.54
N ARG A 19 6.48 13.35 -9.68
CA ARG A 19 7.31 13.72 -10.84
C ARG A 19 6.84 15.05 -11.41
N GLU A 20 7.79 15.84 -11.88
CA GLU A 20 7.51 17.04 -12.67
C GLU A 20 7.30 16.66 -14.14
N GLY A 21 6.31 17.25 -14.79
CA GLY A 21 6.01 17.03 -16.22
C GLY A 21 5.43 15.65 -16.58
N GLU A 22 5.34 14.72 -15.64
CA GLU A 22 4.78 13.38 -15.85
C GLU A 22 3.80 12.98 -14.74
N SER A 23 2.82 12.14 -15.08
CA SER A 23 1.90 11.60 -14.09
C SER A 23 2.58 10.59 -13.16
N ALA A 24 2.46 10.81 -11.85
CA ALA A 24 2.90 9.88 -10.82
C ALA A 24 1.84 9.69 -9.71
N CYS A 25 2.04 8.68 -8.87
CA CYS A 25 1.06 8.29 -7.85
C CYS A 25 0.85 9.38 -6.78
N GLY A 26 1.90 10.15 -6.45
CA GLY A 26 1.86 11.23 -5.46
C GLY A 26 1.56 12.62 -6.03
N ASN A 27 1.37 12.77 -7.36
CA ASN A 27 1.04 14.07 -7.95
C ASN A 27 -0.38 14.52 -7.54
N ALA A 28 -0.54 15.83 -7.32
CA ALA A 28 -1.83 16.42 -6.92
C ALA A 28 -2.95 16.21 -7.95
N GLU A 29 -2.61 16.03 -9.23
CA GLU A 29 -3.55 15.69 -10.31
C GLU A 29 -4.35 14.39 -10.06
N ARG A 30 -3.89 13.53 -9.14
CA ARG A 30 -4.61 12.33 -8.70
C ARG A 30 -5.77 12.61 -7.74
N GLY A 31 -5.93 13.86 -7.29
CA GLY A 31 -7.01 14.26 -6.39
C GLY A 31 -7.03 13.44 -5.09
N GLU A 32 -8.22 12.95 -4.70
CA GLU A 32 -8.37 12.09 -3.53
C GLU A 32 -7.57 10.78 -3.62
N ALA A 33 -7.32 10.29 -4.83
CA ALA A 33 -6.50 9.10 -5.06
C ALA A 33 -4.99 9.38 -4.99
N CYS A 34 -4.55 10.61 -4.68
CA CYS A 34 -3.15 10.90 -4.44
C CYS A 34 -2.56 9.93 -3.40
N GLY A 35 -1.41 9.35 -3.71
CA GLY A 35 -0.78 8.31 -2.88
C GLY A 35 -0.55 8.75 -1.44
N PHE A 36 -0.28 10.04 -1.18
CA PHE A 36 -0.18 10.58 0.18
C PHE A 36 -1.52 10.47 0.94
N ASN A 37 -2.65 10.76 0.28
CA ASN A 37 -3.98 10.64 0.88
C ASN A 37 -4.33 9.17 1.15
N LEU A 38 -4.01 8.28 0.21
CA LEU A 38 -4.23 6.84 0.36
C LEU A 38 -3.46 6.26 1.57
N VAL A 39 -2.23 6.74 1.82
CA VAL A 39 -1.44 6.33 3.00
C VAL A 39 -2.16 6.68 4.29
N GLU A 40 -2.65 7.91 4.43
CA GLU A 40 -3.27 8.36 5.68
C GLU A 40 -4.63 7.67 5.90
N LYS A 41 -5.48 7.58 4.86
CA LYS A 41 -6.76 6.86 4.95
C LYS A 41 -6.56 5.37 5.26
N LEU A 42 -5.58 4.71 4.64
CA LEU A 42 -5.34 3.28 4.92
C LEU A 42 -4.75 3.06 6.33
N ARG A 43 -3.96 3.99 6.85
CA ARG A 43 -3.51 3.94 8.26
C ARG A 43 -4.67 4.10 9.23
N GLU A 44 -5.63 4.96 8.90
CA GLU A 44 -6.85 5.13 9.68
C GLU A 44 -7.67 3.85 9.70
N GLU A 45 -7.93 3.23 8.55
CA GLU A 45 -8.59 1.92 8.45
C GLU A 45 -7.90 0.84 9.29
N VAL A 46 -6.57 0.77 9.22
CA VAL A 46 -5.78 -0.18 10.04
C VAL A 46 -5.93 0.11 11.53
N LYS A 47 -6.00 1.40 11.92
CA LYS A 47 -6.15 1.81 13.32
C LYS A 47 -7.57 1.51 13.84
N THR A 48 -8.61 1.90 13.11
CA THR A 48 -10.02 1.72 13.52
C THR A 48 -10.39 0.24 13.63
N ARG A 49 -9.76 -0.63 12.83
CA ARG A 49 -9.93 -2.10 12.91
C ARG A 49 -9.08 -2.79 13.98
N GLY A 50 -8.27 -2.05 14.75
CA GLY A 50 -7.38 -2.63 15.76
C GLY A 50 -6.24 -3.49 15.17
N LEU A 51 -5.85 -3.22 13.92
CA LEU A 51 -4.82 -3.97 13.18
C LEU A 51 -3.42 -3.35 13.32
N LYS A 52 -3.30 -2.24 14.06
CA LYS A 52 -2.00 -1.62 14.38
C LYS A 52 -1.07 -2.63 15.05
N GLY A 53 0.17 -2.72 14.56
CA GLY A 53 1.16 -3.71 15.02
C GLY A 53 1.09 -5.06 14.32
N LYS A 54 -0.03 -5.38 13.64
CA LYS A 54 -0.14 -6.55 12.74
C LYS A 54 0.08 -6.16 11.29
N ILE A 55 -0.48 -5.02 10.88
CA ILE A 55 -0.35 -4.45 9.53
C ILE A 55 0.42 -3.14 9.63
N ARG A 56 1.48 -3.01 8.84
CA ARG A 56 2.26 -1.78 8.70
C ARG A 56 1.99 -1.15 7.33
N VAL A 57 1.49 0.08 7.33
CA VAL A 57 1.33 0.90 6.11
C VAL A 57 2.49 1.90 6.01
N ALA A 58 3.32 1.77 5.00
CA ALA A 58 4.50 2.60 4.73
C ALA A 58 4.39 3.31 3.38
N LYS A 59 5.09 4.44 3.25
CA LYS A 59 5.30 5.11 1.97
C LYS A 59 6.38 4.37 1.20
N SER A 60 6.31 4.38 -0.12
CA SER A 60 7.37 3.91 -1.00
C SER A 60 7.66 4.89 -2.12
N GLY A 61 8.82 4.71 -2.76
CA GLY A 61 9.16 5.34 -4.03
C GLY A 61 8.39 4.74 -5.22
N CYS A 62 8.85 5.11 -6.42
CA CYS A 62 8.29 4.63 -7.69
C CYS A 62 8.34 3.10 -7.79
N MET A 63 7.27 2.52 -8.36
CA MET A 63 7.18 1.09 -8.71
C MET A 63 7.17 0.89 -10.24
N ASP A 64 7.55 1.92 -11.00
CA ASP A 64 7.56 1.99 -12.47
C ASP A 64 6.23 1.71 -13.20
N LEU A 65 5.12 1.74 -12.45
CA LEU A 65 3.78 1.44 -12.94
C LEU A 65 2.83 2.64 -12.86
N CYS A 66 3.34 3.86 -12.97
CA CYS A 66 2.55 5.10 -12.80
C CYS A 66 1.37 5.20 -13.80
N LYS A 67 1.48 4.61 -14.99
CA LYS A 67 0.38 4.53 -15.98
C LYS A 67 -0.87 3.81 -15.45
N ARG A 68 -0.70 2.88 -14.52
CA ARG A 68 -1.80 2.16 -13.83
C ARG A 68 -1.95 2.62 -12.38
N GLY A 69 -1.26 3.67 -11.96
CA GLY A 69 -1.31 4.15 -10.58
C GLY A 69 -2.65 4.79 -10.21
N PRO A 70 -2.90 5.05 -8.92
CA PRO A 70 -1.99 4.83 -7.78
C PRO A 70 -1.74 3.36 -7.46
N ASN A 71 -0.52 3.03 -7.04
CA ASN A 71 -0.10 1.64 -6.79
C ASN A 71 0.23 1.42 -5.31
N LEU A 72 -0.11 0.23 -4.81
CA LEU A 72 0.37 -0.28 -3.53
C LEU A 72 0.73 -1.76 -3.62
N MET A 73 1.71 -2.16 -2.83
CA MET A 73 2.20 -3.53 -2.76
C MET A 73 2.07 -4.02 -1.32
N VAL A 74 1.57 -5.24 -1.14
CA VAL A 74 1.52 -5.89 0.17
C VAL A 74 2.42 -7.11 0.16
N PHE A 75 3.16 -7.30 1.26
CA PHE A 75 3.92 -8.49 1.57
C PHE A 75 3.37 -9.14 2.83
N ASP A 76 3.43 -10.46 2.91
CA ASP A 76 3.21 -11.19 4.15
C ASP A 76 4.50 -11.76 4.76
N GLU A 77 4.38 -12.35 5.95
CA GLU A 77 5.49 -12.97 6.66
C GLU A 77 6.14 -14.16 5.94
N SER A 78 5.47 -14.75 4.94
CA SER A 78 5.97 -15.89 4.16
C SER A 78 6.77 -15.46 2.92
N GLY A 79 6.80 -14.15 2.64
CA GLY A 79 7.42 -13.59 1.45
C GLY A 79 6.49 -13.52 0.23
N ALA A 80 5.23 -13.93 0.36
CA ALA A 80 4.25 -13.73 -0.72
C ALA A 80 3.91 -12.24 -0.84
N TYR A 81 3.65 -11.80 -2.08
CA TYR A 81 3.40 -10.40 -2.38
C TYR A 81 2.29 -10.22 -3.39
N LYS A 82 1.55 -9.11 -3.29
CA LYS A 82 0.55 -8.70 -4.28
C LYS A 82 0.67 -7.22 -4.60
N LEU A 83 0.55 -6.89 -5.88
CA LEU A 83 0.45 -5.54 -6.38
C LEU A 83 -1.02 -5.19 -6.63
N PHE A 84 -1.42 -4.01 -6.18
CA PHE A 84 -2.70 -3.38 -6.49
C PHE A 84 -2.44 -2.09 -7.24
N SER A 85 -3.20 -1.90 -8.31
CA SER A 85 -3.08 -0.76 -9.23
C SER A 85 -4.46 -0.11 -9.40
N GLY A 86 -4.47 1.19 -9.69
CA GLY A 86 -5.69 1.98 -9.86
C GLY A 86 -6.46 2.16 -8.56
N VAL A 87 -5.77 2.12 -7.42
CA VAL A 87 -6.42 2.14 -6.10
C VAL A 87 -7.05 3.51 -5.83
N THR A 88 -8.30 3.47 -5.39
CA THR A 88 -9.08 4.62 -4.97
C THR A 88 -9.28 4.62 -3.44
N PRO A 89 -9.65 5.77 -2.83
CA PRO A 89 -10.02 5.82 -1.42
C PRO A 89 -11.13 4.82 -1.03
N GLU A 90 -12.07 4.57 -1.93
CA GLU A 90 -13.22 3.70 -1.73
C GLU A 90 -12.82 2.22 -1.62
N ASP A 91 -11.68 1.84 -2.20
CA ASP A 91 -11.15 0.48 -2.12
C ASP A 91 -10.51 0.16 -0.76
N LEU A 92 -10.08 1.19 -0.01
CA LEU A 92 -9.25 1.02 1.18
C LEU A 92 -9.90 0.19 2.30
N PRO A 93 -11.21 0.34 2.61
CA PRO A 93 -11.87 -0.51 3.60
C PRO A 93 -11.84 -2.00 3.21
N ALA A 94 -12.08 -2.31 1.93
CA ALA A 94 -12.06 -3.68 1.43
C ALA A 94 -10.63 -4.25 1.41
N LEU A 95 -9.64 -3.44 1.03
CA LEU A 95 -8.22 -3.82 1.07
C LEU A 95 -7.74 -4.10 2.50
N ALA A 96 -8.08 -3.23 3.45
CA ALA A 96 -7.75 -3.42 4.85
C ALA A 96 -8.31 -4.73 5.42
N GLN A 97 -9.53 -5.10 5.02
CA GLN A 97 -10.12 -6.41 5.33
C GLN A 97 -9.33 -7.54 4.68
N ARG A 98 -9.07 -7.46 3.37
CA ARG A 98 -8.34 -8.48 2.60
C ARG A 98 -6.94 -8.75 3.15
N PHE A 99 -6.27 -7.74 3.70
CA PHE A 99 -4.94 -7.92 4.30
C PHE A 99 -4.95 -8.80 5.56
N THR A 100 -6.12 -9.07 6.16
CA THR A 100 -6.24 -10.00 7.29
C THR A 100 -6.24 -11.47 6.86
N GLU A 101 -6.47 -11.73 5.58
CA GLU A 101 -6.54 -13.07 5.00
C GLU A 101 -5.17 -13.52 4.46
N PRO A 102 -4.93 -14.83 4.29
CA PRO A 102 -3.74 -15.34 3.63
C PRO A 102 -3.59 -14.76 2.21
N LEU A 103 -2.40 -14.25 1.88
CA LEU A 103 -2.12 -13.90 0.49
C LEU A 103 -1.93 -15.21 -0.28
N SER A 104 -2.85 -15.55 -1.18
CA SER A 104 -2.60 -16.66 -2.10
C SER A 104 -1.30 -16.40 -2.88
N PRO A 105 -0.48 -17.42 -3.15
CA PRO A 105 0.72 -17.26 -3.95
C PRO A 105 0.37 -16.66 -5.31
N SER A 106 1.21 -15.73 -5.75
CA SER A 106 1.16 -15.17 -7.09
C SER A 106 1.45 -16.30 -8.07
N THR A 107 0.45 -16.71 -8.84
CA THR A 107 0.64 -17.53 -10.06
C THR A 107 1.54 -16.81 -11.05
#